data_AF-A0AA37KPU9-F1
#
_entry.id   AF-A0AA37KPU9-F1
#
_cell.length_a   1.000
_cell.length_b   1.000
_cell.length_c   1.000
_cell.angle_alpha   90.00
_cell.angle_beta   90.00
_cell.angle_gamma   90.00
#
_symmetry.space_group_name_H-M   'P 1'
#
loop_
_entity.id
_entity.type
_entity.pdbx_description
1 polymer ?
#
loop_
_entity_poly.entity_id
_entity_poly.type
_entity_poly.pdbx_seq_one_letter_code
_entity_poly.pdbx_strand_id
1 'polypeptide(L)' 'MPKGEYTRTEAGRRAYFVVTGIELPNTLTHDEIKAYSHALPEEQWKRCHELYLQYMSIGRPEYMKNYAEN' A
#
# COMPACT_ATOMS: atom_id res chain seq x y z
N MET A 1 -5.84 -17.06 -10.53
CA MET A 1 -6.39 -16.29 -9.39
C MET A 1 -6.82 -14.93 -9.93
N PRO A 2 -8.10 -14.52 -9.80
CA PRO A 2 -8.51 -13.23 -10.32
C PRO A 2 -7.70 -12.16 -9.59
N LYS A 3 -7.02 -11.32 -10.39
CA LYS A 3 -6.22 -10.20 -9.91
C LYS A 3 -7.21 -9.24 -9.27
N GLY A 4 -7.09 -9.02 -7.95
CA GLY A 4 -7.81 -7.95 -7.29
C GLY A 4 -7.58 -6.64 -8.06
N GLU A 5 -8.57 -5.75 -8.05
CA GLU A 5 -8.53 -4.46 -8.77
C GLU A 5 -7.22 -3.66 -8.54
N TYR A 6 -6.51 -3.92 -7.43
CA TYR A 6 -5.21 -3.33 -7.14
C TYR A 6 -4.13 -4.40 -6.94
N THR A 7 -3.00 -4.25 -7.64
CA THR A 7 -1.78 -5.00 -7.33
C THR A 7 -1.09 -4.43 -6.08
N ARG A 8 -0.24 -5.21 -5.40
CA ARG A 8 0.51 -4.75 -4.20
C ARG A 8 1.30 -3.47 -4.47
N THR A 9 1.85 -3.33 -5.68
CA THR A 9 2.62 -2.16 -6.11
C THR A 9 1.71 -0.93 -6.30
N GLU A 10 0.54 -1.13 -6.90
CA GLU A 10 -0.43 -0.07 -7.19
C GLU A 10 -1.09 0.45 -5.91
N ALA A 11 -1.46 -0.45 -4.99
CA ALA A 11 -1.94 -0.11 -3.67
C ALA A 11 -0.91 0.71 -2.87
N GLY A 12 0.36 0.29 -2.90
CA GLY A 12 1.45 1.01 -2.23
C GLY A 12 1.70 2.40 -2.81
N ARG A 13 1.75 2.52 -4.14
CA ARG A 13 1.91 3.81 -4.83
C ARG A 13 0.77 4.76 -4.52
N ARG A 14 -0.47 4.27 -4.54
CA ARG A 14 -1.65 5.10 -4.26
C ARG A 14 -1.71 5.53 -2.81
N ALA A 15 -1.36 4.66 -1.87
CA ALA A 15 -1.25 5.02 -0.46
C ALA A 15 -0.19 6.10 -0.22
N TYR A 16 1.00 5.94 -0.83
CA TYR A 16 2.07 6.94 -0.73
C TYR A 16 1.64 8.30 -1.30
N PHE A 17 1.01 8.31 -2.48
CA PHE A 17 0.50 9.53 -3.10
C PHE A 17 -0.55 10.23 -2.23
N VAL A 18 -1.49 9.50 -1.65
CA VAL A 18 -2.55 10.09 -0.81
C VAL A 18 -1.98 10.74 0.46
N VAL A 19 -0.91 10.17 1.03
CA VAL A 19 -0.30 10.68 2.27
C VAL A 19 0.68 11.83 2.01
N THR A 20 1.49 11.71 0.96
CA THR A 20 2.60 12.66 0.70
C THR A 20 2.27 13.68 -0.38
N GLY A 21 1.25 13.42 -1.21
CA GLY A 21 0.96 14.19 -2.43
C GLY A 21 1.95 13.94 -3.57
N ILE A 22 2.92 13.03 -3.41
CA ILE A 22 3.99 12.77 -4.37
C ILE A 22 3.66 11.54 -5.21
N GLU A 23 3.61 11.69 -6.53
CA GLU A 23 3.46 10.57 -7.45
C GLU A 23 4.80 9.83 -7.62
N LEU A 24 4.86 8.62 -7.10
CA LEU A 24 6.02 7.75 -7.30
C LEU A 24 6.04 7.20 -8.74
N PRO A 25 7.20 7.15 -9.41
CA PRO A 25 7.30 6.71 -10.80
C PRO A 25 6.86 5.26 -10.98
N ASN A 26 6.13 4.97 -12.08
CA ASN A 26 5.51 3.66 -12.36
C ASN A 26 6.48 2.48 -12.47
N THR A 27 7.77 2.78 -12.62
CA THR A 27 8.87 1.81 -12.71
C THR A 27 9.30 1.24 -11.36
N LEU A 28 8.92 1.87 -10.23
CA LEU A 28 9.31 1.41 -8.90
C LEU A 28 8.61 0.13 -8.51
N THR A 29 9.39 -0.74 -7.86
CA THR A 29 8.91 -1.99 -7.26
C THR A 29 8.21 -1.75 -5.93
N HIS A 30 7.44 -2.74 -5.46
CA HIS A 30 6.78 -2.65 -4.16
C HIS A 30 7.77 -2.46 -3.01
N ASP A 31 8.94 -3.09 -3.06
CA ASP A 31 9.97 -2.99 -2.02
C ASP A 31 10.55 -1.57 -1.94
N GLU A 32 10.80 -0.93 -3.09
CA GLU A 32 11.23 0.46 -3.15
C GLU A 32 10.15 1.41 -2.59
N ILE A 33 8.89 1.21 -2.98
CA ILE A 33 7.77 2.01 -2.44
C ILE A 33 7.69 1.85 -0.92
N LYS A 34 7.86 0.62 -0.41
CA LYS A 34 7.90 0.35 1.04
C LYS A 34 9.06 1.08 1.71
N ALA A 35 10.26 1.08 1.10
CA ALA A 35 11.40 1.82 1.62
C ALA A 35 11.15 3.33 1.69
N TYR A 36 10.52 3.90 0.65
CA TYR A 36 10.09 5.31 0.67
C TYR A 36 9.06 5.59 1.76
N SER A 37 8.05 4.74 1.93
CA SER A 37 7.07 4.86 3.02
C SER A 37 7.71 4.78 4.40
N HIS A 38 8.73 3.92 4.60
CA HIS A 38 9.45 3.80 5.86
C HIS A 38 10.37 4.99 6.17
N ALA A 39 10.79 5.74 5.14
CA ALA A 39 11.56 6.96 5.31
C ALA A 39 10.69 8.16 5.76
N LEU A 40 9.36 8.04 5.70
CA LEU A 40 8.44 9.06 6.18
C LEU A 40 8.37 9.09 7.72
N PRO A 41 7.93 10.21 8.31
CA PRO A 41 7.63 10.29 9.74
C PRO A 41 6.64 9.18 10.16
N GLU A 42 6.77 8.67 11.38
CA GLU A 42 6.00 7.50 11.87
C GLU A 42 4.48 7.65 11.65
N GLU A 43 3.95 8.87 11.83
CA GLU A 43 2.53 9.18 11.64
C GLU A 43 2.08 9.05 10.17
N GLN A 44 2.94 9.48 9.23
CA GLN A 44 2.70 9.35 7.79
C GLN A 44 2.91 7.92 7.31
N TRP A 45 3.91 7.23 7.84
CA TRP A 45 4.16 5.81 7.56
C TRP A 45 2.97 4.94 8.00
N LYS A 46 2.46 5.13 9.23
CA LYS A 46 1.25 4.42 9.71
C LYS A 46 0.06 4.65 8.79
N ARG A 47 -0.17 5.90 8.38
CA ARG A 47 -1.25 6.25 7.46
C ARG A 47 -1.08 5.65 6.07
N CYS A 48 0.15 5.58 5.55
CA CYS A 48 0.47 4.86 4.31
C CYS A 48 0.16 3.36 4.45
N HIS A 49 0.54 2.75 5.57
CA HIS A 49 0.33 1.33 5.83
C HIS A 49 -1.17 0.99 5.93
N GLU A 50 -1.95 1.81 6.65
CA GLU A 50 -3.40 1.63 6.76
C GLU A 50 -4.09 1.76 5.39
N LEU A 51 -3.76 2.78 4.59
CA LEU A 51 -4.30 2.95 3.25
C LEU A 51 -3.90 1.79 2.32
N TYR A 52 -2.66 1.32 2.39
CA TYR A 52 -2.21 0.14 1.66
C TYR A 52 -3.07 -1.08 1.99
N LEU A 53 -3.34 -1.33 3.29
CA LEU A 53 -4.20 -2.43 3.73
C LEU A 53 -5.64 -2.25 3.25
N GLN A 54 -6.19 -1.03 3.25
CA GLN A 54 -7.52 -0.74 2.70
C GLN A 54 -7.61 -1.05 1.20
N TYR A 55 -6.65 -0.58 0.39
CA TYR A 55 -6.62 -0.87 -1.04
C TYR A 55 -6.43 -2.36 -1.33
N MET A 56 -5.60 -3.05 -0.54
CA MET A 56 -5.45 -4.49 -0.60
C MET A 56 -6.74 -5.23 -0.21
N SER A 57 -7.49 -4.74 0.77
CA SER A 57 -8.78 -5.31 1.19
C SER A 57 -9.87 -5.13 0.13
N ILE A 58 -9.90 -3.98 -0.54
CA ILE A 58 -10.83 -3.71 -1.66
C ILE A 58 -10.56 -4.67 -2.83
N GLY A 59 -9.29 -4.90 -3.18
CA GLY A 59 -8.92 -5.84 -4.23
C GLY A 59 -9.01 -7.33 -3.81
N ARG A 60 -8.89 -7.62 -2.51
CA ARG A 60 -8.82 -8.97 -1.93
C ARG A 60 -9.47 -8.96 -0.53
N PRO A 61 -10.79 -9.17 -0.42
CA PRO A 61 -11.46 -9.20 0.89
C PRO A 61 -10.92 -10.31 1.81
N GLU A 62 -10.34 -11.38 1.26
CA GLU A 62 -9.66 -12.44 2.03
C GLU A 62 -8.31 -12.02 2.63
N TYR A 63 -7.73 -10.89 2.21
CA TYR A 63 -6.43 -10.42 2.70
C TYR A 63 -6.53 -9.91 4.14
N MET A 64 -7.59 -9.16 4.48
CA MET A 64 -7.80 -8.72 5.86
C MET A 64 -8.18 -9.85 6.81
N LYS A 65 -8.85 -10.91 6.34
CA LYS A 65 -9.09 -12.11 7.15
C LYS A 65 -7.78 -12.76 7.61
N ASN A 66 -6.84 -12.97 6.68
CA ASN A 66 -5.53 -13.58 7.01
C ASN A 66 -4.60 -12.65 7.81
N TYR A 67 -4.77 -11.32 7.70
CA TYR A 67 -3.99 -10.35 8.48
C TYR A 67 -4.51 -10.19 9.92
N ALA A 68 -5.82 -10.37 10.14
CA ALA A 68 -6.42 -10.31 11.49
C ALA A 68 -6.23 -11.60 12.31
N GLU A 69 -5.93 -12.72 11.65
CA GLU A 69 -5.65 -14.02 12.30
C GLU A 69 -4.16 -14.27 12.62
N ASN A 70 -3.25 -13.31 12.37
CA ASN A 70 -1.81 -13.38 12.75
C ASN A 70 -1.41 -12.30 13.75
#